data_AF-A0AAV3JPZ0-F1
#
_entry.id   AF-A0AAV3JPZ0-F1
#
_cell.length_a   1.000
_cell.length_b   1.000
_cell.length_c   1.000
_cell.angle_alpha   90.00
_cell.angle_beta   90.00
_cell.angle_gamma   90.00
#
_symmetry.space_group_name_H-M   'P 1'
#
loop_
_entity.id
_entity.type
_entity.pdbx_description
1 polymer ?
#
loop_
_entity_poly.entity_id
_entity_poly.type
_entity_poly.pdbx_seq_one_letter_code
_entity_poly.pdbx_strand_id
1 'polypeptide(L)'
;MLPAIQRGVIGFNDCDDGSKEVILEFCKKFPSFIPISYPYEVILKDCPSLWHQFYHYCNYTLSFIPKNEWVIKIDCDHIYDAKKLYKSFYIPKSIKEVVMYSRINFVVQDFEVFMRNDGDFGFLDAWGDHWLFYNDCEPFEIWQYHGDAYETLKLKDKHHIKDKELVQWHFPLAKKRRNALVYNDLIPLKDFKKHHADLIGTRIEESMLDEKRILEMYQKFNLAKE
;
A
#
# COMPACT_ATOMS: atom_id res chain seq x y z
N MET A 1 -10.67 0.54 -4.11
CA MET A 1 -10.01 1.78 -4.61
C MET A 1 -11.03 2.71 -5.27
N LEU A 2 -11.65 2.32 -6.39
CA LEU A 2 -12.81 3.05 -6.91
C LEU A 2 -14.01 2.89 -5.92
N PRO A 3 -14.86 3.92 -5.73
CA PRO A 3 -14.84 5.25 -6.36
C PRO A 3 -14.02 6.32 -5.62
N ALA A 4 -13.24 5.97 -4.59
CA ALA A 4 -12.52 6.95 -3.77
C ALA A 4 -11.50 7.75 -4.60
N ILE A 5 -10.68 7.04 -5.37
CA ILE A 5 -9.71 7.64 -6.29
C ILE A 5 -10.33 7.60 -7.68
N GLN A 6 -10.41 8.74 -8.36
CA GLN A 6 -11.08 8.84 -9.67
C GLN A 6 -10.13 9.20 -10.80
N ARG A 7 -8.89 9.55 -10.49
CA ARG A 7 -7.80 9.85 -11.44
C ARG A 7 -6.47 9.46 -10.81
N GLY A 8 -5.47 9.20 -11.63
CA GLY A 8 -4.14 8.88 -11.13
C GLY A 8 -3.16 8.46 -12.20
N VAL A 9 -1.93 8.20 -11.77
CA VAL A 9 -0.88 7.63 -12.61
C VAL A 9 -0.60 6.22 -12.12
N ILE A 10 -0.55 5.26 -13.05
CA ILE A 10 -0.20 3.87 -12.75
C ILE A 10 1.16 3.60 -13.39
N GLY A 11 2.21 3.66 -12.58
CA GLY A 11 3.53 3.20 -12.98
C GLY A 11 3.55 1.67 -13.10
N PHE A 12 4.26 1.14 -14.09
CA PHE A 12 4.55 -0.29 -14.20
C PHE A 12 5.89 -0.52 -14.89
N ASN A 13 6.57 -1.61 -14.55
CA ASN A 13 7.84 -2.03 -15.11
C ASN A 13 7.85 -3.55 -15.28
N ASP A 14 8.57 -4.03 -16.30
CA ASP A 14 8.94 -5.44 -16.48
C ASP A 14 7.84 -6.47 -16.15
N CYS A 15 6.64 -6.26 -16.68
CA CYS A 15 5.50 -7.12 -16.44
C CYS A 15 5.50 -8.30 -17.42
N ASP A 16 5.68 -9.52 -16.94
CA ASP A 16 5.69 -10.76 -17.71
C ASP A 16 4.47 -11.67 -17.43
N ASP A 17 3.54 -11.22 -16.58
CA ASP A 17 2.45 -12.04 -16.05
C ASP A 17 1.03 -11.56 -16.41
N GLY A 18 0.91 -10.71 -17.43
CA GLY A 18 -0.37 -10.14 -17.86
C GLY A 18 -0.76 -8.82 -17.17
N SER A 19 0.02 -8.38 -16.17
CA SER A 19 -0.26 -7.13 -15.43
C SER A 19 -0.32 -5.91 -16.33
N LYS A 20 0.51 -5.85 -17.38
CA LYS A 20 0.52 -4.76 -18.36
C LYS A 20 -0.83 -4.64 -19.07
N GLU A 21 -1.37 -5.74 -19.55
CA GLU A 21 -2.63 -5.80 -20.29
C GLU A 21 -3.80 -5.38 -19.39
N VAL A 22 -3.80 -5.86 -18.14
CA VAL A 22 -4.78 -5.47 -17.11
C VAL A 22 -4.74 -3.96 -16.85
N ILE A 23 -3.55 -3.37 -16.70
CA ILE A 23 -3.37 -1.93 -16.47
C ILE A 23 -3.86 -1.12 -17.68
N LEU A 24 -3.51 -1.53 -18.90
CA LEU A 24 -3.90 -0.82 -20.11
C LEU A 24 -5.41 -0.88 -20.36
N GLU A 25 -6.04 -2.04 -20.20
CA GLU A 25 -7.50 -2.16 -20.34
C GLU A 25 -8.24 -1.41 -19.21
N PHE A 26 -7.70 -1.38 -17.99
CA PHE A 26 -8.22 -0.53 -16.93
C PHE A 26 -8.17 0.96 -17.30
N CYS A 27 -7.03 1.47 -17.77
CA CYS A 27 -6.89 2.88 -18.15
C CYS A 27 -7.73 3.24 -19.37
N LYS A 28 -7.94 2.30 -20.30
CA LYS A 28 -8.88 2.47 -21.43
C LYS A 28 -10.32 2.62 -20.96
N LYS A 29 -10.73 1.84 -19.95
CA LYS A 29 -12.06 1.93 -19.33
C LYS A 29 -12.21 3.18 -18.45
N PHE A 30 -11.12 3.66 -17.83
CA PHE A 30 -11.09 4.83 -16.98
C PHE A 30 -10.00 5.82 -17.44
N PRO A 31 -10.27 6.64 -18.48
CA PRO A 31 -9.26 7.50 -19.11
C PRO A 31 -8.64 8.58 -18.22
N SER A 32 -9.21 8.81 -17.03
CA SER A 32 -8.63 9.65 -15.99
C SER A 32 -7.44 9.01 -15.28
N PHE A 33 -7.15 7.73 -15.55
CA PHE A 33 -5.94 7.04 -15.13
C PHE A 33 -4.96 6.93 -16.29
N ILE A 34 -3.70 7.30 -16.03
CA ILE A 34 -2.65 7.35 -17.04
C ILE A 34 -1.65 6.22 -16.78
N PRO A 35 -1.50 5.26 -17.70
CA PRO A 35 -0.51 4.20 -17.58
C PRO A 35 0.87 4.71 -17.99
N ILE A 36 1.87 4.50 -17.14
CA ILE A 36 3.24 4.95 -17.36
C ILE A 36 4.19 3.74 -17.29
N SER A 37 4.78 3.39 -18.43
CA SER A 37 5.81 2.35 -18.49
C SER A 37 7.14 2.94 -18.07
N TYR A 38 7.78 2.30 -17.09
CA TYR A 38 9.16 2.58 -16.71
C TYR A 38 10.11 1.76 -17.59
N PRO A 39 11.15 2.37 -18.20
CA PRO A 39 11.97 1.71 -19.22
C PRO A 39 13.06 0.79 -18.64
N TYR A 40 13.21 0.70 -17.32
CA TYR A 40 14.22 -0.12 -16.66
C TYR A 40 13.57 -1.18 -15.76
N GLU A 41 14.25 -2.31 -15.61
CA GLU A 41 13.93 -3.30 -14.57
C GLU A 41 14.18 -2.70 -13.18
N VAL A 42 13.28 -2.96 -12.22
CA VAL A 42 13.47 -2.54 -10.83
C VAL A 42 14.14 -3.66 -10.03
N ILE A 43 15.36 -3.39 -9.58
CA ILE A 43 16.23 -4.32 -8.84
C ILE A 43 16.49 -3.74 -7.44
N LEU A 44 16.02 -4.44 -6.41
CA LEU A 44 16.17 -3.98 -5.02
C LEU A 44 17.57 -4.21 -4.47
N LYS A 45 18.27 -5.28 -4.87
CA LYS A 45 19.53 -5.71 -4.27
C LYS A 45 20.66 -5.75 -5.30
N ASP A 46 21.86 -5.35 -4.90
CA ASP A 46 23.07 -5.37 -5.75
C ASP A 46 22.85 -4.68 -7.11
N CYS A 47 22.16 -3.54 -7.06
CA CYS A 47 21.65 -2.83 -8.21
C CYS A 47 22.78 -2.28 -9.12
N PRO A 48 22.79 -2.58 -10.44
CA PRO A 48 23.91 -2.25 -11.33
C PRO A 48 24.04 -0.75 -11.64
N SER A 49 22.95 0.00 -11.54
CA SER A 49 22.96 1.46 -11.67
C SER A 49 21.74 2.08 -11.00
N LEU A 50 21.79 3.40 -10.77
CA LEU A 50 20.69 4.15 -10.15
C LEU A 50 19.34 3.98 -10.86
N TRP A 51 19.31 3.82 -12.19
CA TRP A 51 18.07 3.69 -12.96
C TRP A 51 17.27 2.42 -12.64
N HIS A 52 17.92 1.40 -12.11
CA HIS A 52 17.25 0.17 -11.70
C HIS A 52 16.78 0.22 -10.23
N GLN A 53 17.08 1.28 -9.48
CA GLN A 53 16.69 1.39 -8.07
C GLN A 53 15.22 1.82 -7.93
N PHE A 54 14.53 1.27 -6.93
CA PHE A 54 13.08 1.46 -6.78
C PHE A 54 12.67 2.93 -6.58
N TYR A 55 13.46 3.72 -5.86
CA TYR A 55 13.14 5.14 -5.67
C TYR A 55 13.17 5.94 -7.00
N HIS A 56 13.98 5.54 -7.98
CA HIS A 56 13.96 6.15 -9.32
C HIS A 56 12.69 5.83 -10.08
N TYR A 57 12.22 4.58 -10.00
CA TYR A 57 10.90 4.19 -10.51
C TYR A 57 9.78 5.02 -9.88
N CYS A 58 9.81 5.21 -8.56
CA CYS A 58 8.83 6.05 -7.84
C CYS A 58 8.89 7.51 -8.31
N ASN A 59 10.10 8.08 -8.43
CA ASN A 59 10.29 9.45 -8.91
C ASN A 59 9.87 9.66 -10.36
N TYR A 60 10.17 8.70 -11.24
CA TYR A 60 9.72 8.73 -12.62
C TYR A 60 8.19 8.75 -12.69
N THR A 61 7.53 7.84 -11.95
CA THR A 61 6.06 7.79 -11.89
C THR A 61 5.48 9.08 -11.30
N LEU A 62 6.06 9.60 -10.21
CA LEU A 62 5.66 10.86 -9.57
C LEU A 62 5.79 12.07 -10.50
N SER A 63 6.75 12.06 -11.44
CA SER A 63 6.97 13.18 -12.38
C SER A 63 5.79 13.44 -13.33
N PHE A 64 4.91 12.46 -13.52
CA PHE A 64 3.68 12.59 -14.31
C PHE A 64 2.49 13.08 -13.49
N ILE A 65 2.64 13.22 -12.17
CA ILE A 65 1.59 13.74 -11.28
C ILE A 65 1.78 15.25 -11.12
N PRO A 66 0.73 16.08 -11.32
CA PRO A 66 0.84 17.52 -11.13
C PRO A 66 1.35 17.90 -9.73
N LYS A 67 2.19 18.94 -9.69
CA LYS A 67 2.60 19.59 -8.44
C LYS A 67 1.43 20.40 -7.87
N ASN A 68 1.48 20.66 -6.57
CA ASN A 68 0.47 21.44 -5.83
C ASN A 68 -0.93 20.79 -5.83
N GLU A 69 -0.98 19.46 -5.88
CA GLU A 69 -2.19 18.66 -5.68
C GLU A 69 -2.02 17.66 -4.53
N TRP A 70 -3.13 17.21 -3.95
CA TRP A 70 -3.12 16.10 -2.98
C TRP A 70 -2.86 14.79 -3.69
N VAL A 71 -1.91 14.00 -3.16
CA VAL A 71 -1.47 12.73 -3.72
C VAL A 71 -1.54 11.66 -2.64
N ILE A 72 -1.95 10.47 -3.07
CA ILE A 72 -1.95 9.25 -2.27
C ILE A 72 -1.16 8.17 -3.00
N LYS A 73 -0.19 7.55 -2.31
CA LYS A 73 0.54 6.39 -2.84
C LYS A 73 -0.27 5.13 -2.51
N ILE A 74 -0.49 4.29 -3.52
CA ILE A 74 -1.23 3.03 -3.40
C ILE A 74 -0.36 1.88 -3.88
N ASP A 75 -0.09 0.94 -2.98
CA ASP A 75 0.56 -0.32 -3.34
C ASP A 75 -0.50 -1.36 -3.77
N CYS A 76 -0.19 -2.18 -4.78
CA CYS A 76 -1.15 -3.11 -5.39
C CYS A 76 -1.48 -4.34 -4.53
N ASP A 77 -0.73 -4.61 -3.45
CA ASP A 77 -1.02 -5.67 -2.47
C ASP A 77 -1.94 -5.22 -1.33
N HIS A 78 -2.57 -4.07 -1.50
CA HIS A 78 -3.56 -3.51 -0.58
C HIS A 78 -4.96 -3.49 -1.22
N ILE A 79 -5.96 -3.84 -0.43
CA ILE A 79 -7.38 -3.73 -0.79
C ILE A 79 -8.02 -2.69 0.12
N TYR A 80 -8.64 -1.68 -0.48
CA TYR A 80 -9.17 -0.52 0.24
C TYR A 80 -10.70 -0.54 0.34
N ASP A 81 -11.22 -0.24 1.52
CA ASP A 81 -12.58 0.24 1.66
C ASP A 81 -12.68 1.66 1.09
N ALA A 82 -13.36 1.79 -0.04
CA ALA A 82 -13.41 3.05 -0.76
C ALA A 82 -14.15 4.15 0.02
N LYS A 83 -15.15 3.82 0.84
CA LYS A 83 -15.89 4.81 1.62
C LYS A 83 -15.00 5.39 2.72
N LYS A 84 -14.25 4.54 3.41
CA LYS A 84 -13.31 4.98 4.46
C LYS A 84 -12.14 5.76 3.88
N LEU A 85 -11.55 5.26 2.80
CA LEU A 85 -10.47 5.94 2.09
C LEU A 85 -10.91 7.32 1.58
N TYR A 86 -12.11 7.45 1.03
CA TYR A 86 -12.60 8.76 0.60
C TYR A 86 -12.77 9.73 1.77
N LYS A 87 -13.29 9.26 2.92
CA LYS A 87 -13.42 10.09 4.12
C LYS A 87 -12.06 10.54 4.66
N SER A 88 -11.01 9.71 4.56
CA SER A 88 -9.69 10.07 5.07
C SER A 88 -9.06 11.24 4.32
N PHE A 89 -9.49 11.53 3.10
CA PHE A 89 -9.03 12.69 2.32
C PHE A 89 -9.39 14.04 2.95
N TYR A 90 -10.36 14.06 3.87
CA TYR A 90 -10.81 15.25 4.60
C TYR A 90 -10.23 15.37 6.02
N ILE A 91 -9.37 14.43 6.41
CA ILE A 91 -8.63 14.50 7.68
C ILE A 91 -7.70 15.73 7.71
N PRO A 92 -6.79 15.94 6.74
CA PRO A 92 -5.85 17.05 6.83
C PRO A 92 -6.59 18.39 6.75
N LYS A 93 -6.13 19.34 7.56
CA LYS A 93 -6.63 20.71 7.69
C LYS A 93 -5.65 21.74 7.12
N SER A 94 -4.44 21.31 6.78
CA SER A 94 -3.41 22.14 6.18
C SER A 94 -2.61 21.34 5.16
N ILE A 95 -2.08 22.01 4.14
CA ILE A 95 -1.13 21.41 3.18
C ILE A 95 0.18 20.95 3.86
N LYS A 96 0.44 21.40 5.08
CA LYS A 96 1.58 20.95 5.89
C LYS A 96 1.32 19.62 6.59
N GLU A 97 0.12 19.06 6.56
CA GLU A 97 -0.18 17.79 7.21
C GLU A 97 -0.08 16.62 6.24
N VAL A 98 0.36 15.47 6.76
CA VAL A 98 0.45 14.21 6.03
C VAL A 98 -0.32 13.16 6.81
N VAL A 99 -1.31 12.54 6.18
CA VAL A 99 -2.01 11.41 6.80
C VAL A 99 -1.18 10.15 6.59
N MET A 100 -0.76 9.57 7.70
CA MET A 100 -0.09 8.29 7.81
C MET A 100 -1.15 7.22 8.08
N TYR A 101 -1.25 6.22 7.20
CA TYR A 101 -2.29 5.21 7.33
C TYR A 101 -1.81 4.02 8.14
N SER A 102 -2.68 3.56 9.03
CA SER A 102 -2.48 2.35 9.79
C SER A 102 -2.68 1.12 8.89
N ARG A 103 -2.04 0.01 9.24
CA ARG A 103 -2.23 -1.26 8.52
C ARG A 103 -2.12 -2.46 9.44
N ILE A 104 -2.70 -3.56 8.98
CA ILE A 104 -2.51 -4.90 9.52
C ILE A 104 -1.98 -5.75 8.38
N ASN A 105 -0.92 -6.50 8.65
CA ASN A 105 -0.28 -7.39 7.70
C ASN A 105 -0.93 -8.78 7.79
N PHE A 106 -1.99 -9.01 7.02
CA PHE A 106 -2.71 -10.29 7.02
C PHE A 106 -1.92 -11.37 6.29
N VAL A 107 -1.91 -12.56 6.87
CA VAL A 107 -1.29 -13.78 6.35
C VAL A 107 -2.37 -14.85 6.29
N VAL A 108 -2.54 -15.47 5.13
CA VAL A 108 -3.48 -16.57 4.94
C VAL A 108 -2.68 -17.85 4.71
N GLN A 109 -2.87 -18.84 5.58
CA GLN A 109 -2.22 -20.15 5.51
C GLN A 109 -3.29 -21.21 5.75
N ASP A 110 -3.39 -22.20 4.87
CA ASP A 110 -4.37 -23.30 4.98
C ASP A 110 -5.82 -22.85 5.22
N PHE A 111 -6.21 -21.73 4.58
CA PHE A 111 -7.50 -21.05 4.73
C PHE A 111 -7.78 -20.45 6.13
N GLU A 112 -6.78 -20.37 6.99
CA GLU A 112 -6.84 -19.66 8.26
C GLU A 112 -6.19 -18.27 8.15
N VAL A 113 -6.68 -17.33 8.95
CA VAL A 113 -6.20 -15.93 8.95
C VAL A 113 -5.32 -15.65 10.17
N PHE A 114 -4.15 -15.12 9.89
CA PHE A 114 -3.16 -14.65 10.86
C PHE A 114 -2.77 -13.21 10.56
N MET A 115 -2.11 -12.58 11.53
CA MET A 115 -1.38 -11.34 11.33
C MET A 115 0.08 -11.58 11.60
N ARG A 116 0.96 -10.95 10.84
CA ARG A 116 2.37 -10.87 11.22
C ARG A 116 2.49 -10.15 12.57
N ASN A 117 3.34 -10.64 13.45
CA ASN A 117 3.67 -9.97 14.71
C ASN A 117 4.60 -8.78 14.49
N ASP A 118 4.11 -7.77 13.77
CA ASP A 118 4.78 -6.50 13.58
C ASP A 118 4.12 -5.43 14.48
N GLY A 119 4.87 -4.41 14.89
CA GLY A 119 4.32 -3.27 15.63
C GLY A 119 3.74 -3.64 16.98
N ASP A 120 2.55 -3.12 17.28
CA ASP A 120 1.84 -3.43 18.51
C ASP A 120 0.96 -4.67 18.30
N PHE A 121 1.54 -5.84 18.55
CA PHE A 121 0.86 -7.13 18.44
C PHE A 121 0.10 -7.28 17.10
N GLY A 122 0.78 -6.97 15.99
CA GLY A 122 0.25 -7.04 14.62
C GLY A 122 -0.43 -5.76 14.10
N PHE A 123 -0.62 -4.74 14.94
CA PHE A 123 -1.19 -3.45 14.53
C PHE A 123 -0.08 -2.43 14.26
N LEU A 124 -0.04 -1.92 13.02
CA LEU A 124 0.91 -0.92 12.58
C LEU A 124 0.24 0.45 12.57
N ASP A 125 0.29 1.17 13.69
CA ASP A 125 -0.36 2.47 13.86
C ASP A 125 0.45 3.58 13.16
N ALA A 126 -0.06 4.08 12.03
CA ALA A 126 0.54 5.17 11.27
C ALA A 126 2.03 4.99 10.91
N TRP A 127 2.43 3.76 10.55
CA TRP A 127 3.84 3.33 10.44
C TRP A 127 4.57 3.66 9.11
N GLY A 128 3.95 4.38 8.18
CA GLY A 128 4.55 4.78 6.90
C GLY A 128 4.16 3.89 5.71
N ASP A 129 4.87 4.01 4.59
CA ASP A 129 4.61 3.43 3.24
C ASP A 129 3.36 3.92 2.50
N HIS A 130 2.30 4.26 3.24
CA HIS A 130 1.05 4.74 2.71
C HIS A 130 0.77 6.14 3.26
N TRP A 131 0.76 7.13 2.36
CA TRP A 131 0.62 8.55 2.71
C TRP A 131 -0.44 9.24 1.86
N LEU A 132 -1.20 10.13 2.47
CA LEU A 132 -1.87 11.24 1.78
C LEU A 132 -1.12 12.53 2.11
N PHE A 133 -0.56 13.17 1.10
CA PHE A 133 0.24 14.38 1.25
C PHE A 133 -0.03 15.38 0.13
N TYR A 134 0.30 16.64 0.36
CA TYR A 134 0.27 17.66 -0.68
C TYR A 134 1.59 17.63 -1.46
N ASN A 135 1.54 17.49 -2.79
CA ASN A 135 2.70 17.34 -3.68
C ASN A 135 3.42 18.66 -3.96
N ASP A 136 3.95 19.27 -2.91
CA ASP A 136 4.89 20.39 -2.92
C ASP A 136 6.28 19.97 -2.40
N CYS A 137 6.47 18.68 -2.12
CA CYS A 137 7.69 18.13 -1.53
C CYS A 137 8.74 17.71 -2.56
N GLU A 138 9.95 17.55 -2.05
CA GLU A 138 11.11 16.99 -2.74
C GLU A 138 10.84 15.55 -3.22
N PRO A 139 11.58 15.08 -4.24
CA PRO A 139 11.47 13.70 -4.73
C PRO A 139 11.78 12.66 -3.64
N PHE A 140 11.39 11.41 -3.91
CA PHE A 140 11.83 10.26 -3.13
C PHE A 140 13.36 10.16 -3.12
N GLU A 141 13.90 9.72 -2.00
CA GLU A 141 15.31 9.39 -1.83
C GLU A 141 15.48 7.88 -1.60
N ILE A 142 16.72 7.40 -1.63
CA ILE A 142 17.04 6.02 -1.32
C ILE A 142 16.96 5.75 0.19
N TRP A 143 16.33 4.64 0.57
CA TRP A 143 16.42 4.05 1.90
C TRP A 143 17.00 2.64 1.79
N GLN A 144 18.13 2.40 2.47
CA GLN A 144 18.79 1.10 2.45
C GLN A 144 18.43 0.29 3.69
N TYR A 145 17.98 -0.95 3.48
CA TYR A 145 17.62 -1.88 4.56
C TYR A 145 18.02 -3.31 4.19
N HIS A 146 18.88 -3.94 5.01
CA HIS A 146 19.43 -5.28 4.77
C HIS A 146 20.02 -5.53 3.37
N GLY A 147 20.60 -4.49 2.75
CA GLY A 147 21.19 -4.57 1.41
C GLY A 147 20.19 -4.33 0.27
N ASP A 148 18.91 -4.16 0.58
CA ASP A 148 17.90 -3.73 -0.38
C ASP A 148 17.81 -2.19 -0.41
N ALA A 149 17.55 -1.63 -1.60
CA ALA A 149 17.35 -0.21 -1.86
C ALA A 149 15.87 0.09 -2.14
N TYR A 150 15.20 0.65 -1.14
CA TYR A 150 13.82 1.12 -1.18
C TYR A 150 13.75 2.64 -1.41
N GLU A 151 12.54 3.15 -1.58
CA GLU A 151 12.21 4.57 -1.60
C GLU A 151 11.88 5.08 -0.19
N THR A 152 12.22 6.34 0.08
CA THR A 152 11.68 7.09 1.21
C THR A 152 11.33 8.50 0.77
N LEU A 153 10.16 8.98 1.16
CA LEU A 153 9.76 10.36 0.90
C LEU A 153 10.12 11.22 2.12
N LYS A 154 11.09 12.13 1.96
CA LYS A 154 11.43 13.08 3.02
C LYS A 154 10.41 14.22 3.05
N LEU A 155 9.38 14.03 3.85
CA LEU A 155 8.35 15.04 4.12
C LEU A 155 8.84 16.07 5.15
N LYS A 156 9.95 16.75 4.82
CA LYS A 156 10.53 17.82 5.66
C LYS A 156 9.49 18.93 5.83
N ASP A 157 9.40 19.49 7.03
CA ASP A 157 8.44 20.54 7.41
C ASP A 157 6.95 20.15 7.36
N LYS A 158 6.66 18.85 7.18
CA LYS A 158 5.30 18.32 7.29
C LYS A 158 5.04 17.74 8.68
N HIS A 159 3.78 17.84 9.10
CA HIS A 159 3.27 17.33 10.36
C HIS A 159 2.57 16.00 10.08
N HIS A 160 3.13 14.91 10.62
CA HIS A 160 2.53 13.59 10.46
C HIS A 160 1.34 13.44 11.40
N ILE A 161 0.18 13.15 10.83
CA ILE A 161 -1.05 12.88 11.57
C ILE A 161 -1.55 11.47 11.25
N LYS A 162 -2.20 10.84 12.22
CA LYS A 162 -2.72 9.48 12.08
C LYS A 162 -4.05 9.49 11.33
N ASP A 163 -4.33 8.38 10.64
CA ASP A 163 -5.69 8.07 10.21
C ASP A 163 -6.65 7.92 11.41
N LYS A 164 -7.95 8.03 11.12
CA LYS A 164 -9.00 7.89 12.15
C LYS A 164 -9.43 6.44 12.35
N GLU A 165 -9.41 5.66 11.29
CA GLU A 165 -9.83 4.26 11.27
C GLU A 165 -9.05 3.52 10.19
N LEU A 166 -8.88 2.20 10.37
CA LEU A 166 -8.27 1.32 9.39
C LEU A 166 -9.10 1.34 8.09
N VAL A 167 -8.42 1.58 6.96
CA VAL A 167 -9.08 1.74 5.64
C VAL A 167 -8.82 0.61 4.66
N GLN A 168 -7.97 -0.35 5.02
CA GLN A 168 -7.41 -1.34 4.09
C GLN A 168 -7.16 -2.71 4.72
N TRP A 169 -7.16 -3.73 3.87
CA TRP A 169 -6.55 -5.03 4.11
C TRP A 169 -5.24 -5.09 3.31
N HIS A 170 -4.13 -5.39 3.98
CA HIS A 170 -2.83 -5.53 3.34
C HIS A 170 -2.37 -6.99 3.43
N PHE A 171 -2.00 -7.56 2.28
CA PHE A 171 -1.59 -8.95 2.15
C PHE A 171 -0.15 -9.02 1.62
N PRO A 172 0.86 -8.78 2.47
CA PRO A 172 2.25 -8.66 2.02
C PRO A 172 2.80 -9.91 1.33
N LEU A 173 2.19 -11.08 1.58
CA LEU A 173 2.56 -12.38 0.98
C LEU A 173 1.83 -12.70 -0.32
N ALA A 174 0.86 -11.89 -0.76
CA ALA A 174 0.24 -12.06 -2.08
C ALA A 174 1.24 -11.80 -3.22
N LYS A 175 2.35 -11.11 -2.93
CA LYS A 175 3.43 -10.83 -3.89
C LYS A 175 4.22 -12.11 -4.20
N LYS A 176 4.20 -12.56 -5.47
CA LYS A 176 4.93 -13.75 -5.95
C LYS A 176 6.39 -13.83 -5.48
N ARG A 177 7.11 -12.71 -5.53
CA ARG A 177 8.53 -12.62 -5.08
C ARG A 177 8.75 -12.99 -3.61
N ARG A 178 7.69 -12.99 -2.80
CA ARG A 178 7.69 -13.31 -1.37
C ARG A 178 7.16 -14.71 -1.06
N ASN A 179 6.84 -15.53 -2.06
CA ASN A 179 6.34 -16.89 -1.87
C ASN A 179 7.30 -17.79 -1.08
N ALA A 180 8.60 -17.49 -1.09
CA ALA A 180 9.63 -18.22 -0.34
C ALA A 180 9.80 -17.73 1.11
N LEU A 181 9.14 -16.63 1.52
CA LEU A 181 9.23 -16.12 2.88
C LEU A 181 8.35 -16.95 3.82
N VAL A 182 8.98 -17.53 4.85
CA VAL A 182 8.30 -18.21 5.94
C VAL A 182 8.28 -17.28 7.15
N TYR A 183 7.09 -16.93 7.64
CA TYR A 183 6.93 -16.20 8.89
C TYR A 183 6.60 -17.19 10.00
N ASN A 184 7.49 -17.28 10.98
CA ASN A 184 7.31 -18.13 12.16
C ASN A 184 6.61 -17.39 13.31
N ASP A 185 6.50 -16.06 13.24
CA ASP A 185 5.89 -15.22 14.27
C ASP A 185 4.56 -14.65 13.77
N LEU A 186 3.53 -15.49 13.90
CA LEU A 186 2.17 -15.22 13.46
C LEU A 186 1.23 -15.19 14.66
N ILE A 187 0.35 -14.20 14.66
CA ILE A 187 -0.69 -14.02 15.67
C ILE A 187 -1.99 -14.58 15.09
N PRO A 188 -2.69 -15.49 15.77
CA PRO A 188 -4.03 -15.91 15.38
C PRO A 188 -5.04 -14.76 15.45
N LEU A 189 -5.99 -14.68 14.50
CA LEU A 189 -7.03 -13.63 14.48
C LEU A 189 -7.76 -13.48 15.82
N LYS A 190 -8.07 -14.59 16.50
CA LYS A 190 -8.72 -14.59 17.81
C LYS A 190 -7.90 -13.87 18.89
N ASP A 191 -6.58 -14.05 18.88
CA ASP A 191 -5.68 -13.53 19.90
C ASP A 191 -5.44 -12.03 19.68
N PHE A 192 -5.34 -11.61 18.41
CA PHE A 192 -5.33 -10.20 18.05
C PHE A 192 -6.61 -9.47 18.47
N LYS A 193 -7.78 -10.06 18.19
CA LYS A 193 -9.06 -9.46 18.58
C LYS A 193 -9.17 -9.32 20.11
N LYS A 194 -8.62 -10.27 20.85
CA LYS A 194 -8.57 -10.23 22.32
C LYS A 194 -7.60 -9.15 22.82
N HIS A 195 -6.43 -9.04 22.22
CA HIS A 195 -5.41 -8.07 22.60
C HIS A 195 -5.87 -6.63 22.33
N HIS A 196 -6.43 -6.38 21.13
CA HIS A 196 -6.85 -5.06 20.65
C HIS A 196 -8.35 -4.80 20.83
N ALA A 197 -8.95 -5.35 21.89
CA ALA A 197 -10.39 -5.23 22.12
C ALA A 197 -10.86 -3.77 22.25
N ASP A 198 -9.99 -2.86 22.70
CA ASP A 198 -10.23 -1.42 22.82
C ASP A 198 -10.18 -0.68 21.46
N LEU A 199 -9.44 -1.20 20.49
CA LEU A 199 -9.37 -0.63 19.14
C LEU A 199 -10.53 -1.07 18.25
N ILE A 200 -11.18 -2.19 18.58
CA ILE A 200 -12.31 -2.72 17.81
C ILE A 200 -13.55 -1.84 18.05
N GLY A 201 -14.18 -1.40 16.97
CA GLY A 201 -15.30 -0.46 16.98
C GLY A 201 -14.89 1.01 17.09
N THR A 202 -13.61 1.31 17.34
CA THR A 202 -13.08 2.69 17.44
C THR A 202 -12.12 3.00 16.28
N ARG A 203 -11.01 2.27 16.19
CA ARG A 203 -9.99 2.39 15.12
C ARG A 203 -10.15 1.30 14.07
N ILE A 204 -10.64 0.12 14.43
CA ILE A 204 -10.81 -1.02 13.53
C ILE A 204 -12.28 -1.41 13.53
N GLU A 205 -12.95 -1.26 12.39
CA GLU A 205 -14.32 -1.75 12.27
C GLU A 205 -14.33 -3.28 12.36
N GLU A 206 -15.25 -3.84 13.14
CA GLU A 206 -15.38 -5.30 13.35
C GLU A 206 -15.39 -6.09 12.05
N SER A 207 -16.08 -5.56 11.04
CA SER A 207 -16.22 -6.19 9.73
C SER A 207 -14.89 -6.31 8.97
N MET A 208 -13.83 -5.59 9.37
CA MET A 208 -12.48 -5.73 8.81
C MET A 208 -11.70 -6.89 9.42
N LEU A 209 -12.14 -7.38 10.58
CA LEU A 209 -11.61 -8.55 11.28
C LEU A 209 -12.55 -9.75 11.18
N ASP A 210 -13.46 -9.74 10.21
CA ASP A 210 -14.28 -10.89 9.84
C ASP A 210 -13.46 -11.83 8.96
N GLU A 211 -13.23 -13.06 9.44
CA GLU A 211 -12.37 -14.03 8.78
C GLU A 211 -12.84 -14.35 7.35
N LYS A 212 -14.15 -14.57 7.18
CA LYS A 212 -14.72 -14.87 5.86
C LYS A 212 -14.46 -13.73 4.89
N ARG A 213 -14.68 -12.49 5.30
CA ARG A 213 -14.42 -11.31 4.45
C ARG A 213 -12.93 -11.14 4.16
N ILE A 214 -12.04 -11.40 5.10
CA ILE A 214 -10.59 -11.35 4.86
C ILE A 214 -10.19 -12.38 3.80
N LEU A 215 -10.70 -13.61 3.90
CA LEU A 215 -10.47 -14.65 2.90
C LEU A 215 -11.05 -14.25 1.53
N GLU A 216 -12.26 -13.70 1.47
CA GLU A 216 -12.85 -13.16 0.23
C GLU A 216 -12.00 -12.05 -0.39
N MET A 217 -11.42 -11.15 0.43
CA MET A 217 -10.51 -10.13 -0.07
C MET A 217 -9.21 -10.76 -0.58
N TYR A 218 -8.64 -11.72 0.15
CA TYR A 218 -7.43 -12.42 -0.25
C TYR A 218 -7.59 -13.15 -1.59
N GLN A 219 -8.74 -13.78 -1.84
CA GLN A 219 -8.98 -14.49 -3.10
C GLN A 219 -8.94 -13.59 -4.33
N LYS A 220 -9.09 -12.26 -4.17
CA LYS A 220 -8.97 -11.32 -5.30
C LYS A 220 -7.56 -11.30 -5.90
N PHE A 221 -6.54 -11.74 -5.18
CA PHE A 221 -5.19 -11.90 -5.71
C PHE A 221 -5.01 -13.19 -6.53
N ASN A 222 -5.91 -14.18 -6.37
CA ASN A 222 -5.86 -15.46 -7.08
C ASN A 222 -6.71 -15.49 -8.36
N LEU A 223 -7.44 -14.42 -8.68
CA LEU A 223 -8.32 -14.32 -9.86
C LEU A 223 -7.56 -14.26 -11.20
N ALA A 224 -6.23 -14.37 -11.21
CA ALA A 224 -5.38 -14.37 -12.40
C ALA A 224 -5.02 -15.79 -12.92
N LYS A 225 -5.80 -16.82 -12.55
CA LYS A 225 -5.60 -18.21 -12.99
C LYS A 225 -6.76 -18.79 -13.82
N GLU A 226 -7.69 -17.96 -14.27
CA GLU A 226 -8.71 -18.36 -15.26
C GLU A 226 -8.38 -17.82 -16.65
#